data_AF-A0A9E2U5L6-F1
#
_entry.id   AF-A0A9E2U5L6-F1
#
_cell.length_a   1.000
_cell.length_b   1.000
_cell.length_c   1.000
_cell.angle_alpha   90.00
_cell.angle_beta   90.00
_cell.angle_gamma   90.00
#
_symmetry.space_group_name_H-M   'P 1'
#
loop_
_entity.id
_entity.type
_entity.pdbx_description
1 polymer ?
#
loop_
_entity_poly.entity_id
_entity_poly.type
_entity_poly.pdbx_seq_one_letter_code
_entity_poly.pdbx_strand_id
1 'polypeptide(L)'
;MKLPPSRGNGPLGIAAFIAIPLFFSALMASSLAIEKPRLVQWRDGSVLHTVYHDPSASNELRIWLWALLPPLLLVLAGWIATRLPYGFSVACVAAIADAMATVHKTATWAAHHTHRFPQGVDLIPHANISNRYDPGEWEGQARQAALSLQHWTIGIALAAMLVMAALFIRRRLGARRIAAAYGQIESIHAPDATEPGLGG
;
A
#
# COMPACT_ATOMS: atom_id res chain seq x y z
N MET A 1 19.34 8.90 -26.22
CA MET A 1 18.13 9.61 -25.75
C MET A 1 18.20 9.70 -24.23
N LYS A 2 18.52 10.88 -23.65
CA LYS A 2 18.59 11.04 -22.18
C LYS A 2 17.17 11.21 -21.64
N LEU A 3 16.73 10.31 -20.75
CA LEU A 3 15.47 10.49 -20.04
C LEU A 3 15.60 11.68 -19.08
N PRO A 4 14.58 12.57 -19.00
CA PRO A 4 14.62 13.68 -18.07
C PRO A 4 14.63 13.15 -16.62
N PRO A 5 15.44 13.74 -15.72
CA PRO A 5 15.40 13.37 -14.31
C PRO A 5 14.01 13.66 -13.73
N SER A 6 13.56 12.79 -12.83
CA SER A 6 12.38 13.03 -12.01
C SER A 6 12.60 14.32 -11.21
N ARG A 7 11.89 15.39 -11.58
CA ARG A 7 11.87 16.65 -10.82
C ARG A 7 10.62 16.65 -9.95
N GLY A 8 10.69 16.02 -8.79
CA GLY A 8 9.64 16.15 -7.78
C GLY A 8 9.62 15.06 -6.71
N ASN A 9 9.02 15.41 -5.57
CA ASN A 9 8.81 14.50 -4.44
C ASN A 9 7.52 13.66 -4.59
N GLY A 10 6.90 13.67 -5.78
CA GLY A 10 5.67 12.92 -6.07
C GLY A 10 5.73 11.43 -5.74
N PRO A 11 6.81 10.69 -6.10
CA PRO A 11 6.96 9.27 -5.74
C PRO A 11 6.98 9.03 -4.23
N LEU A 12 7.66 9.90 -3.47
CA LEU A 12 7.70 9.82 -2.01
C LEU A 12 6.33 10.16 -1.41
N GLY A 13 5.65 11.17 -1.94
CA GLY A 13 4.32 11.59 -1.46
C GLY A 13 3.27 10.49 -1.60
N ILE A 14 3.19 9.84 -2.77
CA ILE A 14 2.24 8.73 -2.98
C ILE A 14 2.59 7.50 -2.13
N ALA A 15 3.89 7.18 -1.99
CA ALA A 15 4.35 6.10 -1.13
C ALA A 15 3.98 6.33 0.34
N ALA A 16 4.22 7.53 0.87
CA ALA A 16 3.86 7.88 2.25
C ALA A 16 2.34 7.86 2.49
N PHE A 17 1.54 8.28 1.51
CA PHE A 17 0.08 8.21 1.61
C PHE A 17 -0.41 6.75 1.65
N ILE A 18 0.09 5.91 0.75
CA ILE A 18 -0.30 4.49 0.68
C ILE A 18 0.23 3.66 1.86
N ALA A 19 1.32 4.10 2.49
CA ALA A 19 1.88 3.44 3.66
C ALA A 19 0.86 3.31 4.82
N ILE A 20 -0.12 4.22 4.93
CA ILE A 20 -1.13 4.21 6.00
C ILE A 20 -2.03 2.96 5.92
N PRO A 21 -2.81 2.73 4.83
CA PRO A 21 -3.61 1.51 4.73
C PRO A 21 -2.75 0.24 4.69
N LEU A 22 -1.53 0.31 4.16
CA LEU A 22 -0.60 -0.82 4.16
C LEU A 22 -0.17 -1.20 5.59
N PHE A 23 0.10 -0.21 6.46
CA PHE A 23 0.40 -0.45 7.88
C PHE A 23 -0.74 -1.21 8.57
N PHE A 24 -1.99 -0.78 8.40
CA PHE A 24 -3.13 -1.48 9.01
C PHE A 24 -3.32 -2.89 8.42
N SER A 25 -3.12 -3.07 7.12
CA SER A 25 -3.16 -4.40 6.50
C SER A 25 -2.08 -5.32 7.09
N ALA A 26 -0.87 -4.81 7.23
CA ALA A 26 0.27 -5.52 7.81
C ALA A 26 0.08 -5.82 9.30
N LEU A 27 -0.59 -4.93 10.05
CA LEU A 27 -0.95 -5.14 11.45
C LEU A 27 -1.90 -6.34 11.60
N MET A 28 -2.99 -6.38 10.83
CA MET A 28 -3.95 -7.49 10.84
C MET A 28 -3.32 -8.80 10.34
N ALA A 29 -2.41 -8.73 9.37
CA ALA A 29 -1.69 -9.90 8.86
C ALA A 29 -0.66 -10.44 9.89
N SER A 30 0.04 -9.54 10.59
CA SER A 30 1.06 -9.90 11.57
C SER A 30 0.46 -10.45 12.86
N SER A 31 -0.69 -9.94 13.30
CA SER A 31 -1.43 -10.52 14.43
C SER A 31 -1.80 -11.97 14.13
N LEU A 32 -2.39 -12.24 12.96
CA LEU A 32 -2.71 -13.61 12.51
C LEU A 32 -1.48 -14.54 12.45
N ALA A 33 -0.32 -14.00 12.08
CA ALA A 33 0.90 -14.80 11.90
C ALA A 33 1.63 -15.11 13.21
N ILE A 34 1.63 -14.17 14.16
CA ILE A 34 2.54 -14.18 15.33
C ILE A 34 1.79 -14.46 16.61
N GLU A 35 0.56 -13.94 16.74
CA GLU A 35 -0.22 -14.14 17.94
C GLU A 35 -0.50 -15.63 18.09
N LYS A 36 -0.05 -16.18 19.22
CA LYS A 36 -0.26 -17.57 19.60
C LYS A 36 -0.72 -17.53 21.05
N PRO A 37 -2.01 -17.77 21.31
CA PRO A 37 -2.51 -17.96 22.66
C PRO A 37 -1.71 -19.06 23.35
N ARG A 38 -1.14 -18.75 24.52
CA ARG A 38 -0.49 -19.77 25.36
C ARG A 38 -1.57 -20.39 26.23
N LEU A 39 -1.80 -21.67 25.98
CA LEU A 39 -2.73 -22.51 26.73
C LEU A 39 -1.93 -23.28 27.80
N VAL A 40 -2.26 -23.08 29.07
CA VAL A 40 -1.79 -23.95 30.16
C VAL A 40 -2.98 -24.77 30.62
N GLN A 41 -2.93 -26.08 30.37
CA GLN A 41 -3.91 -27.03 30.84
C GLN A 41 -3.32 -27.85 31.97
N TRP A 42 -4.05 -27.96 33.07
CA TRP A 42 -3.75 -28.90 34.14
C TRP A 42 -5.05 -29.54 34.62
N ARG A 43 -4.92 -30.72 35.21
CA ARG A 43 -6.05 -31.51 35.67
C ARG A 43 -6.05 -31.53 37.19
N ASP A 44 -7.17 -31.16 37.79
CA ASP A 44 -7.42 -31.32 39.22
C ASP A 44 -8.58 -32.31 39.39
N GLY A 45 -8.26 -33.55 39.74
CA GLY A 45 -9.20 -34.66 39.78
C GLY A 45 -9.88 -34.95 38.42
N SER A 46 -11.21 -34.80 38.36
CA SER A 46 -12.00 -34.95 37.14
C SER A 46 -12.16 -33.65 36.34
N VAL A 47 -11.67 -32.52 36.86
CA VAL A 47 -11.85 -31.20 36.25
C VAL A 47 -10.60 -30.80 35.47
N LEU A 48 -10.77 -30.41 34.21
CA LEU A 48 -9.70 -29.84 33.39
C LEU A 48 -9.72 -28.31 33.56
N HIS A 49 -8.67 -27.77 34.17
CA HIS A 49 -8.45 -26.34 34.25
C HIS A 49 -7.65 -25.88 33.05
N THR A 50 -8.13 -24.83 32.40
CA THR A 50 -7.49 -24.23 31.23
C THR A 50 -7.30 -22.74 31.50
N VAL A 51 -6.05 -22.28 31.51
CA VAL A 51 -5.72 -20.84 31.58
C VAL A 51 -5.08 -20.41 30.29
N TYR A 52 -5.59 -19.30 29.77
CA TYR A 52 -5.06 -18.61 28.60
C TYR A 52 -4.29 -17.39 29.06
N HIS A 53 -3.11 -17.17 28.48
CA HIS A 53 -2.34 -15.97 28.74
C HIS A 53 -2.50 -14.96 27.61
N ASP A 54 -2.58 -13.69 28.01
CA ASP A 54 -2.45 -12.55 27.13
C ASP A 54 -1.16 -12.65 26.29
N PRO A 55 -1.14 -12.03 25.08
CA PRO A 55 0.08 -11.92 24.32
C PRO A 55 1.19 -11.32 25.19
N SER A 56 2.30 -12.04 25.33
CA SER A 56 3.46 -11.49 26.04
C SER A 56 3.93 -10.20 25.36
N ALA A 57 4.50 -9.25 26.12
CA ALA A 57 5.08 -8.03 25.56
C ALA A 57 6.06 -8.29 24.38
N SER A 58 6.75 -9.43 24.38
CA SER A 58 7.61 -9.83 23.25
C SER A 58 6.84 -10.17 21.98
N ASN A 59 5.63 -10.71 22.07
CA ASN A 59 4.78 -11.00 20.91
C ASN A 59 4.20 -9.71 20.36
N GLU A 60 3.69 -8.83 21.23
CA GLU A 60 3.18 -7.52 20.84
C GLU A 60 4.25 -6.71 20.10
N LEU A 61 5.46 -6.62 20.67
CA LEU A 61 6.57 -5.93 20.01
C LEU A 61 6.86 -6.50 18.62
N ARG A 62 6.84 -7.82 18.46
CA ARG A 62 7.04 -8.46 17.16
C ARG A 62 5.94 -8.10 16.17
N ILE A 63 4.68 -8.10 16.61
CA ILE A 63 3.54 -7.70 15.78
C ILE A 63 3.73 -6.26 15.29
N TRP A 64 4.08 -5.33 16.18
CA TRP A 64 4.35 -3.94 15.82
C TRP A 64 5.52 -3.80 14.84
N LEU A 65 6.63 -4.51 15.07
CA LEU A 65 7.79 -4.47 14.18
C LEU A 65 7.47 -5.00 12.77
N TRP A 66 6.75 -6.12 12.69
CA TRP A 66 6.35 -6.69 11.41
C TRP A 66 5.28 -5.85 10.69
N ALA A 67 4.39 -5.18 11.44
CA ALA A 67 3.42 -4.25 10.87
C ALA A 67 4.08 -2.99 10.28
N LEU A 68 5.17 -2.51 10.88
CA LEU A 68 5.93 -1.34 10.39
C LEU A 68 6.82 -1.66 9.19
N LEU A 69 7.19 -2.93 8.97
CA LEU A 69 8.14 -3.27 7.92
C LEU A 69 7.64 -2.93 6.50
N PRO A 70 6.44 -3.36 6.04
CA PRO A 70 5.94 -2.99 4.72
C PRO A 70 5.84 -1.47 4.46
N PRO A 71 5.22 -0.64 5.34
CA PRO A 71 5.16 0.79 5.07
C PRO A 71 6.54 1.46 5.03
N LEU A 72 7.51 1.00 5.83
CA LEU A 72 8.88 1.50 5.77
C LEU A 72 9.58 1.15 4.45
N LEU A 73 9.41 -0.09 3.97
CA LEU A 73 9.93 -0.52 2.67
C LEU A 73 9.32 0.29 1.53
N LEU A 74 8.02 0.55 1.57
CA LEU A 74 7.35 1.38 0.58
C LEU A 74 7.85 2.83 0.58
N VAL A 75 7.99 3.46 1.75
CA VAL A 75 8.53 4.82 1.86
C VAL A 75 9.97 4.88 1.34
N LEU A 76 10.80 3.89 1.65
CA LEU A 76 12.16 3.78 1.12
C LEU A 76 12.16 3.62 -0.40
N ALA A 77 11.29 2.77 -0.95
CA ALA A 77 11.12 2.59 -2.39
C ALA A 77 10.68 3.89 -3.06
N GLY A 78 9.73 4.63 -2.47
CA GLY A 78 9.29 5.95 -2.93
C GLY A 78 10.43 6.98 -2.92
N TRP A 79 11.25 6.99 -1.87
CA TRP A 79 12.43 7.85 -1.78
C TRP A 79 13.47 7.51 -2.85
N ILE A 80 13.75 6.23 -3.10
CA ILE A 80 14.65 5.81 -4.18
C ILE A 80 14.07 6.22 -5.54
N ALA A 81 12.76 6.04 -5.73
CA ALA A 81 12.07 6.35 -6.97
C ALA A 81 12.09 7.84 -7.33
N THR A 82 12.29 8.76 -6.38
CA THR A 82 12.51 10.20 -6.69
C THR A 82 13.69 10.44 -7.64
N ARG A 83 14.66 9.50 -7.69
CA ARG A 83 15.85 9.56 -8.54
C ARG A 83 15.66 8.91 -9.90
N LEU A 84 14.55 8.21 -10.13
CA LEU A 84 14.30 7.43 -11.34
C LEU A 84 13.39 8.20 -12.32
N PRO A 85 13.61 8.06 -13.65
CA PRO A 85 12.59 8.47 -14.60
C PRO A 85 11.31 7.64 -14.36
N TYR A 86 10.15 8.29 -14.44
CA TYR A 86 8.86 7.66 -14.11
C TYR A 86 8.74 7.13 -12.67
N GLY A 87 9.51 7.71 -11.73
CA GLY A 87 9.51 7.29 -10.32
C GLY A 87 8.13 7.16 -9.69
N PHE A 88 7.15 7.95 -10.11
CA PHE A 88 5.80 7.88 -9.57
C PHE A 88 5.15 6.51 -9.85
N SER A 89 5.28 6.01 -11.08
CA SER A 89 4.79 4.69 -11.48
C SER A 89 5.57 3.58 -10.78
N VAL A 90 6.89 3.75 -10.59
CA VAL A 90 7.71 2.80 -9.83
C VAL A 90 7.22 2.68 -8.39
N ALA A 91 6.93 3.79 -7.72
CA ALA A 91 6.37 3.79 -6.36
C ALA A 91 4.99 3.12 -6.30
N CYS A 92 4.14 3.32 -7.31
CA CYS A 92 2.82 2.65 -7.38
C CYS A 92 2.96 1.13 -7.60
N VAL A 93 3.90 0.69 -8.45
CA VAL A 93 4.18 -0.74 -8.66
C VAL A 93 4.74 -1.38 -7.38
N ALA A 94 5.65 -0.68 -6.68
CA ALA A 94 6.16 -1.13 -5.40
C ALA A 94 5.02 -1.28 -4.37
N ALA A 95 4.10 -0.32 -4.29
CA ALA A 95 2.94 -0.41 -3.40
C ALA A 95 2.05 -1.63 -3.69
N ILE A 96 1.81 -1.95 -4.97
CA ILE A 96 1.04 -3.14 -5.37
C ILE A 96 1.76 -4.41 -4.93
N ALA A 97 3.07 -4.49 -5.17
CA ALA A 97 3.88 -5.64 -4.77
C ALA A 97 3.88 -5.83 -3.25
N ASP A 98 4.08 -4.76 -2.48
CA ASP A 98 4.05 -4.81 -1.00
C ASP A 98 2.67 -5.23 -0.48
N ALA A 99 1.59 -4.69 -1.04
CA ALA A 99 0.24 -5.06 -0.65
C ALA A 99 -0.01 -6.56 -0.89
N MET A 100 0.39 -7.08 -2.06
CA MET A 100 0.29 -8.51 -2.36
C MET A 100 1.15 -9.39 -1.44
N ALA A 101 2.39 -8.97 -1.16
CA ALA A 101 3.29 -9.71 -0.30
C ALA A 101 2.76 -9.78 1.14
N THR A 102 2.21 -8.68 1.65
CA THR A 102 1.69 -8.55 3.02
C THR A 102 0.62 -9.58 3.35
N VAL A 103 -0.29 -9.85 2.40
CA VAL A 103 -1.43 -10.75 2.64
C VAL A 103 -1.23 -12.17 2.12
N HIS A 104 -0.10 -12.48 1.50
CA HIS A 104 0.10 -13.68 0.67
C HIS A 104 -0.25 -14.99 1.39
N LYS A 105 -0.03 -15.07 2.72
CA LYS A 105 -0.27 -16.27 3.53
C LYS A 105 -1.36 -16.12 4.58
N THR A 106 -2.15 -15.04 4.54
CA THR A 106 -3.21 -14.78 5.53
C THR A 106 -4.24 -15.90 5.63
N ALA A 107 -4.56 -16.59 4.53
CA ALA A 107 -5.44 -17.76 4.55
C ALA A 107 -4.83 -18.94 5.32
N THR A 108 -3.54 -19.22 5.12
CA THR A 108 -2.81 -20.27 5.84
C THR A 108 -2.67 -19.92 7.32
N TRP A 109 -2.38 -18.66 7.63
CA TRP A 109 -2.26 -18.19 9.01
C TRP A 109 -3.60 -18.27 9.74
N ALA A 110 -4.68 -17.77 9.13
CA ALA A 110 -6.03 -17.90 9.67
C ALA A 110 -6.42 -19.37 9.89
N ALA A 111 -6.21 -20.25 8.90
CA ALA A 111 -6.53 -21.67 9.03
C ALA A 111 -5.70 -22.36 10.13
N HIS A 112 -4.41 -22.04 10.26
CA HIS A 112 -3.56 -22.56 11.33
C HIS A 112 -4.01 -22.07 12.70
N HIS A 113 -4.44 -20.80 12.79
CA HIS A 113 -4.95 -20.21 14.02
C HIS A 113 -6.30 -20.86 14.41
N THR A 114 -7.27 -20.93 13.50
CA THR A 114 -8.58 -21.56 13.72
C THR A 114 -8.47 -23.06 14.04
N HIS A 115 -7.59 -23.81 13.38
CA HIS A 115 -7.39 -25.24 13.69
C HIS A 115 -6.85 -25.45 15.11
N ARG A 116 -6.05 -24.51 15.62
CA ARG A 116 -5.54 -24.55 16.99
C ARG A 116 -6.59 -24.06 18.00
N PHE A 117 -7.57 -23.29 17.56
CA PHE A 117 -8.63 -22.68 18.39
C PHE A 117 -10.01 -22.82 17.71
N PRO A 118 -10.59 -24.03 17.67
CA PRO A 118 -11.88 -24.27 16.99
C PRO A 118 -13.06 -23.55 17.67
N GLN A 119 -12.88 -22.99 18.88
CA GLN A 119 -13.87 -22.19 19.59
C GLN A 119 -13.62 -20.67 19.50
N GLY A 120 -12.71 -20.22 18.62
CA GLY A 120 -12.32 -18.80 18.50
C GLY A 120 -11.49 -18.30 19.68
N VAL A 121 -10.92 -17.11 19.49
CA VAL A 121 -10.00 -16.48 20.46
C VAL A 121 -10.75 -15.59 21.45
N ASP A 122 -11.99 -15.21 21.14
CA ASP A 122 -12.87 -14.54 22.11
C ASP A 122 -13.48 -15.58 23.06
N LEU A 123 -12.62 -16.04 23.96
CA LEU A 123 -12.89 -17.02 25.01
C LEU A 123 -13.39 -16.32 26.28
N ILE A 124 -14.21 -15.29 26.10
CA ILE A 124 -15.10 -14.82 27.16
C ILE A 124 -16.15 -15.94 27.34
N PRO A 125 -16.39 -16.47 28.56
CA PRO A 125 -17.37 -17.53 28.76
C PRO A 125 -18.69 -17.17 28.06
N HIS A 126 -19.37 -18.11 27.40
CA HIS A 126 -20.66 -17.83 26.72
C HIS A 126 -21.68 -17.09 27.61
N ALA A 127 -21.56 -17.27 28.94
CA ALA A 127 -22.39 -16.60 29.94
C ALA A 127 -22.06 -15.11 30.17
N ASN A 128 -20.94 -14.61 29.65
CA ASN A 128 -20.50 -13.24 29.85
C ASN A 128 -20.89 -12.39 28.63
N ILE A 129 -21.84 -11.48 28.88
CA ILE A 129 -22.44 -10.50 27.97
C ILE A 129 -21.46 -9.60 27.20
N SER A 130 -20.18 -9.61 27.56
CA SER A 130 -19.12 -8.91 26.84
C SER A 130 -18.50 -9.70 25.68
N ASN A 131 -18.81 -11.01 25.55
CA ASN A 131 -18.41 -11.79 24.38
C ASN A 131 -19.29 -11.40 23.19
N ARG A 132 -18.71 -10.75 22.19
CA ARG A 132 -19.43 -10.31 20.99
C ARG A 132 -19.06 -11.09 19.73
N TYR A 133 -18.09 -11.98 19.81
CA TYR A 133 -17.55 -12.68 18.63
C TYR A 133 -17.76 -14.18 18.75
N ASP A 134 -18.24 -14.77 17.66
CA ASP A 134 -18.38 -16.22 17.53
C ASP A 134 -17.01 -16.89 17.29
N PRO A 135 -16.90 -18.21 17.53
CA PRO A 135 -15.72 -19.00 17.19
C PRO A 135 -15.14 -18.75 15.79
N GLY A 136 -13.91 -18.26 15.71
CA GLY A 136 -13.19 -18.01 14.45
C GLY A 136 -13.60 -16.72 13.73
N GLU A 137 -14.55 -15.96 14.28
CA GLU A 137 -15.05 -14.73 13.67
C GLU A 137 -13.96 -13.66 13.62
N TRP A 138 -13.16 -13.51 14.69
CA TRP A 138 -12.05 -12.55 14.71
C TRP A 138 -11.03 -12.84 13.60
N GLU A 139 -10.60 -14.11 13.42
CA GLU A 139 -9.65 -14.47 12.37
C GLU A 139 -10.21 -14.21 10.97
N GLY A 140 -11.50 -14.52 10.79
CA GLY A 140 -12.24 -14.24 9.58
C GLY A 140 -12.27 -12.73 9.27
N GLN A 141 -12.65 -11.92 10.25
CA GLN A 141 -12.71 -10.46 10.13
C GLN A 141 -11.32 -9.86 9.93
N ALA A 142 -10.30 -10.32 10.65
CA ALA A 142 -8.93 -9.85 10.51
C ALA A 142 -8.38 -10.11 9.10
N ARG A 143 -8.60 -11.33 8.59
CA ARG A 143 -8.23 -11.68 7.21
C ARG A 143 -9.00 -10.83 6.19
N GLN A 144 -10.30 -10.67 6.36
CA GLN A 144 -11.12 -9.87 5.44
C GLN A 144 -10.72 -8.39 5.47
N ALA A 145 -10.41 -7.84 6.63
CA ALA A 145 -9.91 -6.48 6.79
C ALA A 145 -8.54 -6.32 6.09
N ALA A 146 -7.61 -7.25 6.30
CA ALA A 146 -6.30 -7.23 5.65
C ALA A 146 -6.43 -7.26 4.12
N LEU A 147 -7.27 -8.16 3.59
CA LEU A 147 -7.57 -8.26 2.16
C LEU A 147 -8.28 -7.01 1.64
N SER A 148 -9.26 -6.47 2.36
CA SER A 148 -9.97 -5.25 1.96
C SER A 148 -9.00 -4.07 1.80
N LEU A 149 -8.13 -3.87 2.80
CA LEU A 149 -7.10 -2.83 2.76
C LEU A 149 -6.09 -3.04 1.63
N GLN A 150 -5.73 -4.29 1.32
CA GLN A 150 -4.92 -4.61 0.15
C GLN A 150 -5.61 -4.18 -1.15
N HIS A 151 -6.87 -4.54 -1.35
CA HIS A 151 -7.62 -4.18 -2.57
C HIS A 151 -7.74 -2.66 -2.72
N TRP A 152 -8.02 -1.95 -1.63
CA TRP A 152 -8.04 -0.48 -1.62
C TRP A 152 -6.68 0.11 -1.97
N THR A 153 -5.60 -0.43 -1.39
CA THR A 153 -4.23 -0.01 -1.68
C THR A 153 -3.89 -0.16 -3.16
N ILE A 154 -4.23 -1.31 -3.75
CA ILE A 154 -4.04 -1.58 -5.17
C ILE A 154 -4.89 -0.62 -6.02
N GLY A 155 -6.17 -0.43 -5.67
CA GLY A 155 -7.08 0.47 -6.37
C GLY A 155 -6.58 1.92 -6.39
N ILE A 156 -6.11 2.44 -5.25
CA ILE A 156 -5.53 3.78 -5.13
C ILE A 156 -4.27 3.89 -6.00
N ALA A 157 -3.37 2.91 -5.96
CA ALA A 157 -2.15 2.91 -6.77
C ALA A 157 -2.46 2.92 -8.28
N LEU A 158 -3.42 2.10 -8.73
CA LEU A 158 -3.86 2.06 -10.12
C LEU A 158 -4.50 3.39 -10.55
N ALA A 159 -5.40 3.94 -9.73
CA ALA A 159 -6.03 5.23 -10.01
C ALA A 159 -4.99 6.36 -10.11
N ALA A 160 -4.01 6.39 -9.20
CA ALA A 160 -2.92 7.36 -9.22
C ALA A 160 -2.07 7.26 -10.49
N MET A 161 -1.74 6.03 -10.93
CA MET A 161 -1.05 5.82 -12.20
C MET A 161 -1.85 6.31 -13.41
N LEU A 162 -3.16 6.05 -13.45
CA LEU A 162 -4.04 6.52 -14.53
C LEU A 162 -4.09 8.05 -14.60
N VAL A 163 -4.23 8.72 -13.46
CA VAL A 163 -4.21 10.19 -13.39
C VAL A 163 -2.88 10.72 -13.90
N MET A 164 -1.76 10.15 -13.48
CA MET A 164 -0.43 10.57 -13.94
C MET A 164 -0.21 10.31 -15.43
N ALA A 165 -0.70 9.19 -15.96
CA ALA A 165 -0.68 8.90 -17.39
C ALA A 165 -1.51 9.92 -18.18
N ALA A 166 -2.72 10.25 -17.72
CA ALA A 166 -3.58 11.25 -18.35
C ALA A 166 -2.93 12.65 -18.35
N LEU A 167 -2.33 13.07 -17.23
CA LEU A 167 -1.59 14.32 -17.14
C LEU A 167 -0.38 14.34 -18.08
N PHE A 168 0.35 13.23 -18.17
CA PHE A 168 1.49 13.09 -19.09
C PHE A 168 1.05 13.22 -20.55
N ILE A 169 -0.02 12.53 -20.95
CA ILE A 169 -0.59 12.62 -22.30
C ILE A 169 -1.05 14.05 -22.58
N ARG A 170 -1.81 14.67 -21.66
CA ARG A 170 -2.28 16.06 -21.80
C ARG A 170 -1.11 17.03 -21.97
N ARG A 171 -0.05 16.88 -21.17
CA ARG A 171 1.17 17.71 -21.29
C ARG A 171 1.85 17.53 -22.64
N ARG A 172 1.98 16.28 -23.12
CA ARG A 172 2.59 15.96 -24.41
C ARG A 172 1.79 16.53 -25.58
N LEU A 173 0.47 16.43 -25.54
CA LEU A 173 -0.43 16.98 -26.57
C LEU A 173 -0.43 18.51 -26.55
N GLY A 174 -0.43 19.14 -25.37
CA GLY A 174 -0.35 20.60 -25.23
C GLY A 174 0.98 21.17 -25.77
N ALA A 175 2.10 20.54 -25.44
CA ALA A 175 3.42 20.95 -25.96
C ALA A 175 3.49 20.88 -27.49
N ARG A 176 2.87 19.85 -28.11
CA ARG A 176 2.77 19.74 -29.58
C ARG A 176 1.94 20.88 -30.18
N ARG A 177 0.83 21.27 -29.56
CA ARG A 177 -0.01 22.38 -30.02
C ARG A 177 0.73 23.71 -30.00
N ILE A 178 1.48 23.98 -28.93
CA ILE A 178 2.29 25.20 -28.81
C ILE A 178 3.40 25.22 -29.86
N ALA A 179 4.13 24.11 -30.03
CA ALA A 179 5.17 24.01 -31.05
C ALA A 179 4.63 24.22 -32.48
N ALA A 180 3.45 23.68 -32.79
CA ALA A 180 2.78 23.92 -34.07
C ALA A 180 2.38 25.39 -34.25
N ALA A 181 1.87 26.04 -33.20
CA ALA A 181 1.51 27.46 -33.25
C ALA A 181 2.72 28.38 -33.46
N TYR A 182 3.85 28.13 -32.78
CA TYR A 182 5.08 28.91 -32.98
C TYR A 182 5.72 28.70 -34.35
N GLY A 183 5.76 27.45 -34.86
CA GLY A 183 6.24 27.16 -36.21
C GLY A 183 5.40 27.82 -37.31
N GLN A 184 4.10 28.04 -37.05
CA GLN A 184 3.23 28.77 -37.97
C GLN A 184 3.58 30.27 -38.01
N ILE A 185 3.97 30.88 -36.89
CA ILE A 185 4.36 32.30 -36.82
C ILE A 185 5.66 32.57 -37.60
N GLU A 186 6.65 31.68 -37.51
CA GLU A 186 7.91 31.80 -38.28
C GLU A 186 7.71 31.67 -39.79
N SER A 187 6.64 30.98 -40.22
CA SER A 187 6.29 30.84 -41.65
C SER A 187 5.43 31.97 -42.21
N ILE A 188 4.90 32.86 -41.36
CA ILE A 188 4.26 34.11 -41.80
C ILE A 188 5.38 35.08 -42.16
N HIS A 189 5.89 34.89 -43.37
CA HIS A 189 6.59 35.84 -44.23
C HIS A 189 6.93 37.16 -43.52
N ALA A 190 8.17 37.28 -43.01
CA ALA A 190 8.75 38.61 -42.86
C ALA A 190 8.69 39.23 -44.26
N PRO A 191 7.92 40.30 -44.50
CA PRO A 191 7.94 40.94 -45.80
C PRO A 191 9.38 41.29 -46.09
N ASP A 192 9.90 40.84 -47.23
CA ASP A 192 11.21 41.27 -47.73
C ASP A 192 11.17 42.79 -47.82
N ALA A 193 11.63 43.46 -46.78
CA ALA A 193 11.91 44.88 -46.75
C ALA A 193 13.22 45.09 -47.53
N THR A 194 13.26 44.64 -48.79
CA THR A 194 14.20 45.15 -49.77
C THR A 194 13.78 46.57 -50.06
N GLU A 195 14.58 47.49 -49.53
CA GLU A 195 14.45 48.93 -49.69
C GLU A 195 14.20 49.33 -51.15
N PRO A 196 13.33 50.33 -51.41
CA PRO A 196 13.18 50.86 -52.76
C PRO A 196 14.51 51.48 -53.19
N GLY A 197 15.08 50.94 -54.27
CA GLY A 197 16.31 51.44 -54.87
C GLY A 197 16.27 52.96 -55.05
N LEU A 198 17.10 53.65 -54.29
CA LEU A 198 17.40 55.05 -54.53
C LEU A 198 18.21 55.12 -55.83
N GLY A 199 17.58 55.68 -56.85
CA GLY A 199 18.24 56.05 -58.09
C GLY A 199 19.36 57.06 -57.84
N GLY A 200 20.45 56.87 -58.58
CA GLY A 200 21.61 57.75 -58.67
C GLY A 200 22.55 57.24 -59.74
#